data_AF-A0A3S9MY88-F1
#
_entry.id   AF-A0A3S9MY88-F1
#
_cell.length_a   1.000
_cell.length_b   1.000
_cell.length_c   1.000
_cell.angle_alpha   90.00
_cell.angle_beta   90.00
_cell.angle_gamma   90.00
#
_symmetry.space_group_name_H-M   'P 1'
#
loop_
_entity.id
_entity.type
_entity.pdbx_description
1 polymer ?
#
loop_
_entity_poly.entity_id
_entity_poly.type
_entity_poly.pdbx_seq_one_letter_code
_entity_poly.pdbx_strand_id
1 'polypeptide(L)'
;MKKPLRILITLLIFLIACESYAQEFNKVYYGIASDSINRDHYLEFKNDSVVELISIHVHMQPQLRIKLTYSNNEGNILIESDQETKQDANQIKQYGFNPFLNEIHIEKDGKALLNKVDGIVYVIYDDFKNKSYTTYIIDSIKYRQENAIANSYGLLERKPKRNRKLKRKLKKIKSDLYNYQIEVYKGIDAYLKYGYDNVFGVIELKRT
;
A
#
# COMPACT_ATOMS: atom_id res chain seq x y z
N MET A 1 3.82 38.91 -35.77
CA MET A 1 2.86 38.40 -34.76
C MET A 1 3.08 36.89 -34.56
N LYS A 2 3.84 36.44 -33.55
CA LYS A 2 4.15 35.01 -33.29
C LYS A 2 3.83 34.57 -31.84
N LYS A 3 3.11 35.40 -31.08
CA LYS A 3 2.77 35.15 -29.67
C LYS A 3 1.63 34.13 -29.41
N PRO A 4 0.63 33.89 -30.30
CA PRO A 4 -0.49 33.01 -29.95
C PRO A 4 -0.08 31.53 -29.89
N LEU A 5 0.89 31.10 -30.70
CA LEU A 5 1.33 29.71 -30.75
C LEU A 5 2.06 29.28 -29.46
N ARG A 6 2.84 30.18 -28.84
CA ARG A 6 3.54 29.87 -27.58
C ARG A 6 2.57 29.74 -26.40
N ILE A 7 1.52 30.56 -26.37
CA ILE A 7 0.47 30.49 -25.36
C ILE A 7 -0.33 29.18 -25.52
N LEU A 8 -0.65 28.80 -26.76
CA LEU A 8 -1.34 27.54 -27.05
C LEU A 8 -0.52 26.32 -26.59
N ILE A 9 0.79 26.30 -26.85
CA ILE A 9 1.68 25.20 -26.44
C ILE A 9 1.81 25.13 -24.92
N THR A 10 1.91 26.27 -24.23
CA THR A 10 1.94 26.29 -22.75
C THR A 10 0.62 25.83 -22.15
N LEU A 11 -0.52 26.22 -22.74
CA LEU A 11 -1.84 25.76 -22.32
C LEU A 11 -2.02 24.24 -22.54
N LEU A 12 -1.50 23.70 -23.66
CA LEU A 12 -1.57 22.27 -23.95
C LEU A 12 -0.72 21.45 -22.96
N ILE A 13 0.49 21.93 -22.63
CA ILE A 13 1.34 21.32 -21.61
C ILE A 13 0.67 21.39 -20.23
N PHE A 14 -0.01 22.49 -19.91
CA PHE A 14 -0.74 22.64 -18.65
C PHE A 14 -1.96 21.70 -18.59
N LEU A 15 -2.70 21.53 -19.70
CA LEU A 15 -3.83 20.59 -19.79
C LEU A 15 -3.39 19.12 -19.70
N ILE A 16 -2.23 18.77 -20.28
CA ILE A 16 -1.64 17.42 -20.14
C ILE A 16 -1.09 17.21 -18.72
N ALA A 17 -0.54 18.24 -18.09
CA ALA A 17 -0.13 18.20 -16.68
C ALA A 17 -1.32 18.24 -15.71
N CYS A 18 -2.51 18.62 -16.21
CA CYS A 18 -3.78 18.57 -15.50
C CYS A 18 -4.48 17.22 -15.63
N GLU A 19 -3.76 16.15 -15.98
CA GLU A 19 -4.05 14.82 -15.46
C GLU A 19 -3.89 14.87 -13.94
N SER A 20 -4.84 15.55 -13.28
CA SER A 20 -5.27 15.23 -11.94
C SER A 20 -5.66 13.77 -12.04
N TYR A 21 -4.71 12.89 -11.70
CA TYR A 21 -4.88 11.45 -11.67
C TYR A 21 -5.96 11.14 -10.66
N ALA A 22 -7.23 11.31 -11.05
CA ALA A 22 -8.38 10.92 -10.29
C ALA A 22 -8.12 9.49 -9.81
N GLN A 23 -8.51 9.23 -8.56
CA GLN A 23 -8.69 7.88 -8.05
C GLN A 23 -9.16 6.97 -9.19
N GLU A 24 -8.42 5.90 -9.45
CA GLU A 24 -8.63 5.13 -10.66
C GLU A 24 -9.77 4.13 -10.44
N PHE A 25 -10.89 4.34 -11.13
CA PHE A 25 -12.03 3.42 -11.06
C PHE A 25 -11.67 2.04 -11.58
N ASN A 26 -12.25 1.02 -10.95
CA ASN A 26 -12.05 -0.39 -11.25
C ASN A 26 -10.59 -0.86 -11.14
N LYS A 27 -9.73 -0.09 -10.47
CA LYS A 27 -8.43 -0.57 -10.01
C LYS A 27 -8.53 -1.07 -8.58
N VAL A 28 -7.85 -2.18 -8.34
CA VAL A 28 -7.71 -2.76 -7.01
C VAL A 28 -6.55 -2.09 -6.30
N TYR A 29 -6.86 -1.43 -5.19
CA TYR A 29 -5.89 -0.89 -4.25
C TYR A 29 -5.62 -1.92 -3.16
N TYR A 30 -4.36 -2.24 -2.92
CA TYR A 30 -3.92 -3.09 -1.81
C TYR A 30 -3.60 -2.22 -0.59
N GLY A 31 -4.39 -2.37 0.48
CA GLY A 31 -4.18 -1.74 1.77
C GLY A 31 -3.15 -2.50 2.58
N ILE A 32 -2.06 -1.83 2.94
CA ILE A 32 -0.94 -2.37 3.70
C ILE A 32 -0.91 -1.68 5.05
N ALA A 33 -1.24 -2.43 6.10
CA ALA A 33 -1.17 -1.94 7.47
C ALA A 33 0.29 -1.92 7.95
N SER A 34 0.64 -0.89 8.72
CA SER A 34 1.98 -0.72 9.28
C SER A 34 2.23 -1.67 10.48
N ASP A 35 1.18 -2.00 11.22
CA ASP A 35 1.21 -2.89 12.37
C ASP A 35 0.37 -4.16 12.17
N SER A 36 0.29 -4.99 13.21
CA SER A 36 -0.53 -6.21 13.23
C SER A 36 -1.94 -6.00 13.77
N ILE A 37 -2.27 -4.78 14.24
CA ILE A 37 -3.59 -4.43 14.77
C ILE A 37 -4.57 -4.39 13.60
N ASN A 38 -4.15 -3.75 12.51
CA ASN A 38 -4.91 -3.66 11.27
C ASN A 38 -4.52 -4.77 10.30
N ARG A 39 -5.50 -5.25 9.53
CA ARG A 39 -5.30 -6.28 8.51
C ARG A 39 -5.16 -5.69 7.13
N ASP A 40 -4.24 -6.26 6.36
CA ASP A 40 -4.14 -5.99 4.94
C ASP A 40 -5.45 -6.43 4.24
N HIS A 41 -5.91 -5.64 3.27
CA HIS A 41 -7.18 -5.82 2.56
C HIS A 41 -7.11 -5.16 1.19
N TYR A 42 -8.17 -5.26 0.39
CA TYR A 42 -8.29 -4.51 -0.85
C TYR A 42 -9.42 -3.50 -0.79
N LEU A 43 -9.22 -2.38 -1.48
CA LEU A 43 -10.26 -1.44 -1.86
C LEU A 43 -10.40 -1.41 -3.37
N GLU A 44 -11.63 -1.39 -3.86
CA GLU A 44 -11.90 -1.21 -5.29
C GLU A 44 -13.00 -0.17 -5.47
N PHE A 45 -12.64 0.99 -6.02
CA PHE A 45 -13.59 2.05 -6.29
C PHE A 45 -14.37 1.73 -7.55
N LYS A 46 -15.66 1.43 -7.42
CA LYS A 46 -16.52 0.97 -8.51
C LYS A 46 -17.05 2.13 -9.37
N ASN A 47 -17.38 3.23 -8.72
CA ASN A 47 -17.90 4.46 -9.33
C ASN A 47 -17.64 5.64 -8.38
N ASP A 48 -18.24 6.80 -8.63
CA ASP A 48 -18.04 8.04 -7.88
C ASP A 48 -18.55 8.03 -6.42
N SER A 49 -19.34 7.02 -6.02
CA SER A 49 -19.96 6.97 -4.69
C SER A 49 -19.84 5.62 -3.98
N VAL A 50 -19.36 4.58 -4.66
CA VAL A 50 -19.27 3.21 -4.13
C VAL A 50 -17.84 2.71 -4.17
N VAL A 51 -17.36 2.26 -3.01
CA VAL A 51 -16.09 1.54 -2.84
C VAL A 51 -16.38 0.15 -2.27
N GLU A 52 -15.71 -0.87 -2.79
CA GLU A 52 -15.77 -2.22 -2.25
C GLU A 52 -14.58 -2.50 -1.35
N LEU A 53 -14.85 -2.86 -0.10
CA LEU A 53 -13.91 -3.47 0.82
C LEU A 53 -13.89 -4.98 0.59
N ILE A 54 -12.72 -5.52 0.28
CA ILE A 54 -12.55 -6.94 -0.09
C ILE A 54 -11.48 -7.56 0.80
N SER A 55 -11.79 -8.70 1.41
CA SER A 55 -10.77 -9.45 2.17
C SER A 55 -9.77 -10.16 1.24
N ILE A 56 -8.54 -10.32 1.73
CA ILE A 56 -7.57 -11.21 1.11
C ILE A 56 -8.13 -12.64 1.20
N HIS A 57 -8.09 -13.37 0.08
CA HIS A 57 -8.61 -14.73 0.04
C HIS A 57 -7.73 -15.67 0.86
N VAL A 58 -8.35 -16.35 1.83
CA VAL A 58 -7.73 -17.40 2.65
C VAL A 58 -8.47 -18.70 2.37
N HIS A 59 -7.73 -19.79 2.24
CA HIS A 59 -8.33 -21.10 1.97
C HIS A 59 -9.37 -21.46 3.05
N MET A 60 -10.48 -22.08 2.63
CA MET A 60 -11.63 -22.45 3.48
C MET A 60 -12.36 -21.28 4.16
N GLN A 61 -12.00 -20.03 3.84
CA GLN A 61 -12.74 -18.85 4.29
C GLN A 61 -13.42 -18.20 3.09
N PRO A 62 -14.73 -17.86 3.19
CA PRO A 62 -15.37 -17.10 2.13
C PRO A 62 -14.66 -15.75 1.99
N GLN A 63 -14.52 -15.26 0.76
CA GLN A 63 -14.01 -13.92 0.55
C GLN A 63 -15.11 -12.93 0.93
N LEU A 64 -14.82 -12.05 1.90
CA LEU A 64 -15.72 -10.97 2.24
C LEU A 64 -15.64 -9.89 1.18
N ARG A 65 -16.81 -9.39 0.76
CA ARG A 65 -16.97 -8.20 -0.07
C ARG A 65 -18.09 -7.35 0.52
N ILE A 66 -17.77 -6.15 0.96
CA ILE A 66 -18.73 -5.19 1.49
C ILE A 66 -18.68 -3.94 0.63
N LYS A 67 -19.84 -3.46 0.20
CA LYS A 67 -19.97 -2.17 -0.48
C LYS A 67 -20.13 -1.09 0.57
N LEU A 68 -19.38 -0.01 0.42
CA LEU A 68 -19.44 1.17 1.27
C LEU A 68 -19.67 2.39 0.39
N THR A 69 -20.34 3.38 0.96
CA THR A 69 -20.46 4.70 0.37
C THR A 69 -19.18 5.50 0.61
N TYR A 70 -18.82 6.36 -0.33
CA TYR A 70 -17.74 7.30 -0.14
C TYR A 70 -17.99 8.60 -0.91
N SER A 71 -17.31 9.65 -0.48
CA SER A 71 -17.22 10.91 -1.20
C SER A 71 -15.76 11.27 -1.45
N ASN A 72 -15.49 11.98 -2.54
CA ASN A 72 -14.14 12.48 -2.87
C ASN A 72 -14.20 13.98 -3.10
N ASN A 73 -13.50 14.73 -2.25
CA ASN A 73 -13.37 16.17 -2.36
C ASN A 73 -11.89 16.53 -2.56
N GLU A 74 -11.53 16.83 -3.80
CA GLU A 74 -10.17 17.27 -4.18
C GLU A 74 -9.05 16.31 -3.74
N GLY A 75 -9.31 15.01 -3.75
CA GLY A 75 -8.33 13.98 -3.34
C GLY A 75 -8.39 13.61 -1.86
N ASN A 76 -9.28 14.22 -1.08
CA ASN A 76 -9.67 13.75 0.23
C ASN A 76 -10.87 12.82 0.07
N ILE A 77 -10.64 11.54 0.26
CA ILE A 77 -11.62 10.47 0.16
C ILE A 77 -12.15 10.21 1.56
N LEU A 78 -13.44 10.38 1.75
CA LEU A 78 -14.15 10.02 2.97
C LEU A 78 -14.97 8.76 2.67
N ILE A 79 -14.60 7.63 3.27
CA ILE A 79 -15.40 6.41 3.23
C ILE A 79 -16.33 6.44 4.43
N GLU A 80 -17.63 6.44 4.17
CA GLU A 80 -18.66 6.49 5.19
C GLU A 80 -18.89 5.06 5.72
N SER A 81 -18.96 4.91 7.04
CA SER A 81 -19.44 3.68 7.66
C SER A 81 -20.96 3.74 7.74
N ASP A 82 -21.60 3.85 6.57
CA ASP A 82 -23.01 3.57 6.46
C ASP A 82 -23.16 2.06 6.57
N GLN A 83 -23.19 1.56 7.82
CA GLN A 83 -23.53 0.17 8.07
C GLN A 83 -24.98 -0.02 7.66
N GLU A 84 -25.21 -0.33 6.38
CA GLU A 84 -26.54 -0.58 5.83
C GLU A 84 -27.28 -1.63 6.67
N THR A 85 -26.54 -2.56 7.29
CA THR A 85 -27.08 -3.56 8.22
C THR A 85 -26.18 -3.88 9.42
N LYS A 86 -26.79 -4.36 10.51
CA LYS A 86 -26.07 -4.99 11.65
C LYS A 86 -25.19 -6.17 11.23
N GLN A 87 -25.51 -6.80 10.10
CA GLN A 87 -24.76 -7.94 9.57
C GLN A 87 -23.39 -7.49 9.03
N ASP A 88 -23.34 -6.38 8.31
CA ASP A 88 -22.08 -5.83 7.78
C ASP A 88 -21.13 -5.43 8.92
N ALA A 89 -21.66 -4.80 9.97
CA ALA A 89 -20.92 -4.47 11.19
C ALA A 89 -20.24 -5.69 11.82
N ASN A 90 -20.97 -6.81 11.91
CA ASN A 90 -20.47 -8.05 12.48
C ASN A 90 -19.42 -8.70 11.57
N GLN A 91 -19.61 -8.64 10.25
CA GLN A 91 -18.63 -9.14 9.28
C GLN A 91 -17.34 -8.32 9.33
N ILE A 92 -17.41 -6.99 9.35
CA ILE A 92 -16.26 -6.09 9.49
C ILE A 92 -15.44 -6.46 10.74
N LYS A 93 -16.11 -6.61 11.90
CA LYS A 93 -15.47 -7.05 13.15
C LYS A 93 -14.83 -8.42 13.04
N GLN A 94 -15.56 -9.40 12.48
CA GLN A 94 -15.08 -10.78 12.37
C GLN A 94 -13.84 -10.90 11.49
N TYR A 95 -13.75 -10.09 10.43
CA TYR A 95 -12.60 -10.11 9.52
C TYR A 95 -11.43 -9.24 10.01
N GLY A 96 -11.62 -8.46 11.08
CA GLY A 96 -10.60 -7.59 11.66
C GLY A 96 -10.43 -6.27 10.92
N PHE A 97 -11.48 -5.79 10.26
CA PHE A 97 -11.50 -4.51 9.53
C PHE A 97 -12.07 -3.38 10.38
N ASN A 98 -11.72 -3.36 11.66
CA ASN A 98 -12.25 -2.41 12.65
C ASN A 98 -12.21 -0.93 12.22
N PRO A 99 -11.20 -0.44 11.47
CA PRO A 99 -11.22 0.93 10.94
C PRO A 99 -12.52 1.27 10.18
N PHE A 100 -13.10 0.31 9.45
CA PHE A 100 -14.30 0.50 8.64
C PHE A 100 -15.60 0.49 9.44
N LEU A 101 -15.53 0.35 10.77
CA LEU A 101 -16.69 0.51 11.65
C LEU A 101 -17.03 1.99 11.91
N ASN A 102 -16.10 2.89 11.58
CA ASN A 102 -16.25 4.34 11.68
C ASN A 102 -15.92 4.96 10.32
N GLU A 103 -16.10 6.28 10.21
CA GLU A 103 -15.64 7.03 9.05
C GLU A 103 -14.12 6.87 8.85
N ILE A 104 -13.71 6.68 7.59
CA ILE A 104 -12.31 6.58 7.21
C ILE A 104 -11.95 7.76 6.33
N HIS A 105 -10.91 8.48 6.75
CA HIS A 105 -10.31 9.58 6.00
C HIS A 105 -9.06 9.10 5.26
N ILE A 106 -9.09 9.23 3.94
CA ILE A 106 -8.01 8.83 3.05
C ILE A 106 -7.55 10.05 2.26
N GLU A 107 -6.27 10.41 2.40
CA GLU A 107 -5.65 11.47 1.64
C GLU A 107 -4.89 10.89 0.44
N LYS A 108 -5.10 11.46 -0.74
CA LYS A 108 -4.29 11.11 -1.90
C LYS A 108 -2.89 11.73 -1.78
N ASP A 109 -1.87 10.91 -2.00
CA ASP A 109 -0.49 11.36 -2.14
C ASP A 109 0.20 10.67 -3.32
N GLY A 110 0.41 11.42 -4.41
CA GLY A 110 0.92 10.88 -5.66
C GLY A 110 0.05 9.74 -6.20
N LYS A 111 0.61 8.52 -6.20
CA LYS A 111 -0.05 7.27 -6.63
C LYS A 111 -0.65 6.45 -5.48
N ALA A 112 -0.35 6.82 -4.23
CA ALA A 112 -0.87 6.15 -3.06
C ALA A 112 -2.08 6.88 -2.50
N LEU A 113 -2.88 6.15 -1.73
CA LEU A 113 -3.88 6.74 -0.84
C LEU A 113 -3.47 6.43 0.60
N LEU A 114 -3.54 7.42 1.48
CA LEU A 114 -3.00 7.36 2.83
C LEU A 114 -4.13 7.49 3.84
N ASN A 115 -4.35 6.44 4.63
CA ASN A 115 -5.09 6.57 5.88
C ASN A 115 -4.06 6.70 7.00
N LYS A 116 -3.76 7.95 7.38
CA LYS A 116 -2.76 8.26 8.41
C LYS A 116 -3.21 7.87 9.81
N VAL A 117 -4.51 7.93 10.09
CA VAL A 117 -5.08 7.64 11.41
C VAL A 117 -4.91 6.17 11.75
N ASP A 118 -5.25 5.29 10.81
CA ASP A 118 -5.17 3.84 11.00
C ASP A 118 -3.81 3.24 10.55
N GLY A 119 -2.88 4.09 10.09
CA GLY A 119 -1.55 3.67 9.66
C GLY A 119 -1.57 2.74 8.44
N ILE A 120 -2.47 2.98 7.49
CA ILE A 120 -2.67 2.15 6.29
C ILE A 120 -2.30 2.95 5.04
N VAL A 121 -1.52 2.34 4.15
CA VAL A 121 -1.26 2.87 2.81
C VAL A 121 -1.91 1.97 1.77
N TYR A 122 -2.59 2.59 0.82
CA TYR A 122 -3.25 1.95 -0.30
C TYR A 122 -2.43 2.18 -1.57
N VAL A 123 -2.03 1.09 -2.21
CA VAL A 123 -1.24 1.13 -3.45
C VAL A 123 -1.90 0.31 -4.55
N ILE A 124 -1.70 0.66 -5.83
CA ILE A 124 -2.30 -0.09 -6.94
C ILE A 124 -1.73 -1.51 -6.96
N TYR A 125 -2.58 -2.52 -6.83
CA TYR A 125 -2.18 -3.92 -6.69
C TYR A 125 -1.33 -4.41 -7.88
N ASP A 126 -1.68 -4.01 -9.10
CA ASP A 126 -0.99 -4.44 -10.32
C ASP A 126 0.47 -3.98 -10.41
N ASP A 127 0.84 -2.87 -9.74
CA ASP A 127 2.23 -2.42 -9.67
C ASP A 127 3.12 -3.44 -8.93
N PHE A 128 2.52 -4.25 -8.05
CA PHE A 128 3.23 -5.11 -7.10
C PHE A 128 2.93 -6.60 -7.25
N LYS A 129 1.88 -6.98 -7.98
CA LYS A 129 1.43 -8.37 -8.21
C LYS A 129 2.57 -9.35 -8.52
N ASN A 130 3.60 -8.90 -9.24
CA ASN A 130 4.76 -9.72 -9.63
C ASN A 130 6.08 -9.36 -8.92
N LYS A 131 6.08 -8.33 -8.06
CA LYS A 131 7.27 -7.63 -7.56
C LYS A 131 7.20 -7.38 -6.04
N SER A 132 6.99 -8.42 -5.25
CA SER A 132 7.11 -8.31 -3.78
C SER A 132 8.57 -8.46 -3.35
N TYR A 133 9.16 -7.38 -2.85
CA TYR A 133 10.51 -7.37 -2.31
C TYR A 133 10.51 -6.77 -0.90
N THR A 134 11.30 -7.35 -0.01
CA THR A 134 11.76 -6.67 1.20
C THR A 134 13.05 -5.93 0.88
N THR A 135 13.09 -4.64 1.18
CA THR A 135 14.30 -3.83 1.01
C THR A 135 15.14 -3.87 2.28
N TYR A 136 16.43 -4.10 2.16
CA TYR A 136 17.41 -3.96 3.24
C TYR A 136 18.27 -2.74 2.94
N ILE A 137 18.42 -1.84 3.90
CA ILE A 137 19.34 -0.69 3.81
C ILE A 137 20.39 -0.89 4.89
N ILE A 138 21.62 -1.21 4.51
CA ILE A 138 22.71 -1.47 5.45
C ILE A 138 23.83 -0.48 5.17
N ASP A 139 24.12 0.39 6.14
CA ASP A 139 25.08 1.49 5.97
C ASP A 139 24.78 2.32 4.70
N SER A 140 23.51 2.70 4.52
CA SER A 140 22.99 3.44 3.35
C SER A 140 23.06 2.68 2.02
N ILE A 141 23.51 1.42 2.00
CA ILE A 141 23.52 0.59 0.80
C ILE A 141 22.23 -0.22 0.71
N LYS A 142 21.49 -0.02 -0.38
CA LYS A 142 20.23 -0.69 -0.66
C LYS A 142 20.43 -2.09 -1.27
N TYR A 143 19.75 -3.07 -0.71
CA TYR A 143 19.63 -4.44 -1.22
C TYR A 143 18.16 -4.82 -1.31
N ARG A 144 17.73 -5.47 -2.40
CA ARG A 144 16.37 -6.00 -2.52
C ARG A 144 16.39 -7.52 -2.40
N GLN A 145 15.58 -8.07 -1.50
CA GLN A 145 15.37 -9.49 -1.34
C GLN A 145 13.95 -9.81 -1.80
N GLU A 146 13.82 -10.72 -2.76
CA GLU A 146 12.51 -11.19 -3.22
C GLU A 146 11.81 -11.89 -2.05
N ASN A 147 10.51 -11.64 -1.90
CA ASN A 147 9.67 -12.30 -0.92
C ASN A 147 9.20 -13.67 -1.45
N ALA A 148 8.92 -14.60 -0.55
CA ALA A 148 8.26 -15.84 -0.93
C ALA A 148 6.82 -15.55 -1.37
N ILE A 149 6.34 -16.23 -2.40
CA ILE A 149 4.92 -16.21 -2.78
C ILE A 149 4.32 -17.51 -2.30
N ALA A 150 3.24 -17.40 -1.54
CA ALA A 150 2.46 -18.52 -1.05
C ALA A 150 1.03 -18.43 -1.60
N ASN A 151 0.38 -19.58 -1.76
CA ASN A 151 -1.03 -19.67 -2.14
C ASN A 151 -1.96 -19.39 -0.95
N SER A 152 -3.27 -19.50 -1.17
CA SER A 152 -4.30 -19.29 -0.14
C SER A 152 -4.24 -20.29 1.03
N TYR A 153 -3.50 -21.39 0.89
CA TYR A 153 -3.21 -22.35 1.97
C TYR A 153 -1.95 -22.00 2.77
N GLY A 154 -1.25 -20.91 2.41
CA GLY A 154 0.07 -20.60 2.95
C GLY A 154 1.18 -21.52 2.43
N LEU A 155 0.90 -22.36 1.41
CA LEU A 155 1.90 -23.21 0.79
C LEU A 155 2.71 -22.41 -0.23
N LEU A 156 4.03 -22.60 -0.18
CA LEU A 156 4.99 -21.83 -0.94
C LEU A 156 4.93 -22.21 -2.44
N GLU A 157 4.37 -21.33 -3.28
CA GLU A 157 4.31 -21.50 -4.73
C GLU A 157 5.63 -21.13 -5.40
N ARG A 158 6.26 -20.05 -4.95
CA ARG A 158 7.52 -19.55 -5.51
C ARG A 158 8.53 -19.22 -4.42
N LYS A 159 9.64 -19.95 -4.43
CA LYS A 159 10.79 -19.67 -3.57
C LYS A 159 11.43 -18.34 -3.95
N PRO A 160 11.83 -17.51 -2.97
CA PRO A 160 12.48 -16.25 -3.24
C PRO A 160 13.85 -16.46 -3.88
N LYS A 161 14.20 -15.68 -4.90
CA LYS A 161 15.57 -15.71 -5.45
C LYS A 161 16.54 -15.16 -4.42
N ARG A 162 17.64 -15.88 -4.24
CA ARG A 162 18.67 -15.52 -3.24
C ARG A 162 19.49 -14.32 -3.70
N ASN A 163 19.47 -13.22 -2.93
CA ASN A 163 20.40 -12.12 -3.17
C ASN A 163 21.79 -12.43 -2.58
N ARG A 164 22.73 -12.84 -3.44
CA ARG A 164 24.12 -13.18 -3.03
C ARG A 164 24.86 -12.00 -2.41
N LYS A 165 24.63 -10.77 -2.89
CA LYS A 165 25.28 -9.55 -2.37
C LYS A 165 24.81 -9.26 -0.95
N LEU A 166 23.49 -9.28 -0.72
CA LEU A 166 22.91 -9.12 0.61
C LEU A 166 23.44 -10.17 1.59
N LYS A 167 23.41 -11.45 1.20
CA LYS A 167 23.94 -12.52 2.08
C LYS A 167 25.41 -12.32 2.45
N ARG A 168 26.25 -11.88 1.50
CA ARG A 168 27.66 -11.58 1.79
C ARG A 168 27.79 -10.40 2.76
N LYS A 169 27.01 -9.33 2.59
CA LYS A 169 27.00 -8.19 3.52
C LYS A 169 26.55 -8.61 4.92
N LEU A 170 25.43 -9.34 5.04
CA LEU A 170 24.95 -9.89 6.30
C LEU A 170 25.99 -10.79 6.99
N LYS A 171 26.70 -11.64 6.23
CA LYS A 171 27.79 -12.46 6.78
C LYS A 171 28.95 -11.63 7.32
N LYS A 172 29.30 -10.52 6.64
CA LYS A 172 30.38 -9.62 7.07
C LYS A 172 30.06 -8.87 8.36
N ILE A 173 28.81 -8.41 8.52
CA ILE A 173 28.39 -7.67 9.71
C ILE A 173 27.98 -8.58 10.88
N LYS A 174 27.85 -9.90 10.67
CA LYS A 174 27.34 -10.84 11.67
C LYS A 174 28.06 -10.76 13.02
N SER A 175 29.39 -10.65 12.99
CA SER A 175 30.22 -10.56 14.21
C SER A 175 30.16 -9.19 14.89
N ASP A 176 29.62 -8.19 14.22
CA ASP A 176 29.57 -6.79 14.63
C ASP A 176 28.13 -6.30 14.85
N LEU A 177 27.15 -7.21 14.84
CA LEU A 177 25.72 -6.87 14.83
C LEU A 177 25.29 -6.08 16.08
N TYR A 178 26.00 -6.22 17.19
CA TYR A 178 25.73 -5.47 18.42
C TYR A 178 25.98 -3.96 18.30
N ASN A 179 26.78 -3.54 17.31
CA ASN A 179 27.01 -2.13 16.96
C ASN A 179 26.03 -1.62 15.91
N TYR A 180 24.95 -2.35 15.64
CA TYR A 180 23.93 -1.96 14.67
C TYR A 180 22.57 -1.76 15.34
N GLN A 181 21.96 -0.60 15.09
CA GLN A 181 20.54 -0.37 15.31
C GLN A 181 19.76 -0.94 14.13
N ILE A 182 18.76 -1.76 14.42
CA ILE A 182 17.89 -2.40 13.42
C ILE A 182 16.50 -1.80 13.56
N GLU A 183 16.01 -1.23 12.47
CA GLU A 183 14.67 -0.66 12.37
C GLU A 183 13.90 -1.34 11.25
N VAL A 184 12.63 -1.62 11.49
CA VAL A 184 11.74 -2.24 10.52
C VAL A 184 10.59 -1.28 10.24
N TYR A 185 10.43 -0.96 8.96
CA TYR A 185 9.37 -0.09 8.46
C TYR A 185 8.45 -0.89 7.56
N LYS A 186 7.13 -0.73 7.70
CA LYS A 186 6.11 -1.33 6.83
C LYS A 186 5.00 -0.30 6.61
N GLY A 187 4.21 -0.48 5.54
CA GLY A 187 2.98 0.28 5.35
C GLY A 187 3.26 1.77 5.17
N ILE A 188 2.52 2.60 5.91
CA ILE A 188 2.62 4.06 5.82
C ILE A 188 4.00 4.56 6.26
N ASP A 189 4.61 3.93 7.27
CA ASP A 189 5.93 4.36 7.77
C ASP A 189 7.02 4.15 6.72
N ALA A 190 6.95 3.00 6.03
CA ALA A 190 7.85 2.72 4.91
C ALA A 190 7.59 3.65 3.72
N TYR A 191 6.32 3.95 3.45
CA TYR A 191 5.94 4.89 2.40
C TYR A 191 6.48 6.30 2.66
N LEU A 192 6.23 6.87 3.84
CA LEU A 192 6.63 8.23 4.17
C LEU A 192 8.15 8.39 4.18
N LYS A 193 8.89 7.37 4.62
CA LYS A 193 10.35 7.44 4.71
C LYS A 193 11.08 7.08 3.41
N TYR A 194 10.57 6.11 2.65
CA TYR A 194 11.28 5.54 1.50
C TYR A 194 10.51 5.56 0.18
N GLY A 195 9.25 5.98 0.19
CA GLY A 195 8.38 6.09 -0.98
C GLY A 195 7.67 4.79 -1.40
N TYR A 196 6.79 4.94 -2.38
CA TYR A 196 5.86 3.94 -2.93
C TYR A 196 6.46 2.55 -3.17
N ASP A 197 7.67 2.48 -3.73
CA ASP A 197 8.35 1.23 -4.07
C ASP A 197 8.70 0.31 -2.88
N ASN A 198 8.59 0.82 -1.64
CA ASN A 198 9.12 0.16 -0.45
C ASN A 198 8.05 -0.14 0.62
N VAL A 199 6.77 0.06 0.30
CA VAL A 199 5.62 -0.10 1.22
C VAL A 199 5.52 -1.48 1.89
N PHE A 200 6.01 -2.54 1.25
CA PHE A 200 5.94 -3.89 1.81
C PHE A 200 6.94 -4.19 2.92
N GLY A 201 7.98 -3.37 3.07
CA GLY A 201 8.98 -3.63 4.09
C GLY A 201 10.34 -3.04 3.76
N VAL A 202 10.87 -2.28 4.71
CA VAL A 202 12.27 -1.88 4.75
C VAL A 202 12.87 -2.29 6.09
N ILE A 203 13.98 -3.03 6.03
CA ILE A 203 14.81 -3.32 7.20
C ILE A 203 16.05 -2.44 7.08
N GLU A 204 16.14 -1.43 7.93
CA GLU A 204 17.27 -0.51 8.00
C GLU A 204 18.23 -0.94 9.11
N LEU A 205 19.52 -1.09 8.77
CA LEU A 205 20.60 -1.38 9.68
C LEU A 205 21.60 -0.23 9.61
N LYS A 206 21.71 0.51 10.72
CA LYS A 206 22.65 1.62 10.89
C LYS A 206 23.62 1.34 12.02
N ARG A 207 24.89 1.65 11.81
CA ARG A 207 25.89 1.55 12.87
C ARG A 207 25.65 2.63 13.91
N THR A 208 25.68 2.25 15.18
CA THR A 208 25.63 3.15 16.34
C THR A 208 27.00 3.62 16.75
#